data_AF-A0A954SY44-F1
#
_entry.id   AF-A0A954SY44-F1
#
_cell.length_a   1.000
_cell.length_b   1.000
_cell.length_c   1.000
_cell.angle_alpha   90.00
_cell.angle_beta   90.00
_cell.angle_gamma   90.00
#
_symmetry.space_group_name_H-M   'P 1'
#
loop_
_entity.id
_entity.type
_entity.pdbx_description
1 polymer ?
#
loop_
_entity_poly.entity_id
_entity_poly.type
_entity_poly.pdbx_seq_one_letter_code
_entity_poly.pdbx_strand_id
1 'polypeptide(L)'
;GVNRYPQDIEATVEASNDGLRNSCSAAFAIEHEGAERLIVVCEVERGKRNDWNEVIDGIRRSVTAEHELPPDAVVLVRSGSVPKTSSGKIQRHACRDAFLNGKLLEVERWCLWEQKATVPAAPQTADRNGLVDLDVDPVIAEIVMEQVREVAKERSRDLTLDTNIVVDLGLDSLERLQIANALEQTFGGRFPDDVLQEIETVGEVALAIREHIGDRPVTTSQSRVEQGKPTRRSLQEIPESFYLVTKMPEYVRLQRNRHLIEATGTRDPFFSVHEELIADTTVIGDRRLISFASYNYLGLSGHPEVNQGAKEAIDRYGTSVSASRLVSGEKRIHRELEGALAEFFGLEDVITFPGGHATNETVIGHLFGPGDLILHDALAHNSIIQGAMLSGARRRAFEHNSWQKLDQILTEIRGEYR
;
A
#
# COMPACT_ATOMS: atom_id res chain seq x y z
N GLY A 1 7.02 0.90 3.91
CA GLY A 1 6.50 1.89 2.95
C GLY A 1 6.57 1.34 1.56
N VAL A 2 5.43 1.25 0.88
CA VAL A 2 5.34 0.95 -0.56
C VAL A 2 5.78 2.21 -1.32
N ASN A 3 6.68 2.11 -2.29
CA ASN A 3 7.07 3.27 -3.11
C ASN A 3 5.94 3.60 -4.08
N ARG A 4 5.40 4.82 -3.99
CA ARG A 4 4.33 5.30 -4.88
C ARG A 4 4.88 6.33 -5.84
N TYR A 5 4.76 6.06 -7.14
CA TYR A 5 5.27 6.96 -8.15
C TYR A 5 4.30 8.14 -8.33
N PRO A 6 4.79 9.39 -8.36
CA PRO A 6 3.95 10.55 -8.59
C PRO A 6 3.05 10.45 -9.82
N GLN A 7 3.52 9.80 -10.89
CA GLN A 7 2.77 9.58 -12.12
C GLN A 7 1.50 8.74 -11.90
N ASP A 8 1.57 7.75 -11.03
CA ASP A 8 0.45 6.86 -10.75
C ASP A 8 -0.60 7.59 -9.90
N ILE A 9 -0.15 8.40 -8.93
CA ILE A 9 -1.01 9.28 -8.14
C ILE A 9 -1.69 10.31 -9.05
N GLU A 10 -0.94 10.96 -9.94
CA GLU A 10 -1.47 11.92 -10.91
C GLU A 10 -2.52 11.30 -11.84
N ALA A 11 -2.29 10.07 -12.32
CA ALA A 11 -3.26 9.36 -13.14
C ALA A 11 -4.55 9.06 -12.36
N THR A 12 -4.46 8.66 -11.10
CA THR A 12 -5.63 8.46 -10.22
C THR A 12 -6.38 9.76 -9.95
N VAL A 13 -5.66 10.86 -9.71
CA VAL A 13 -6.25 12.20 -9.54
C VAL A 13 -7.02 12.61 -10.80
N GLU A 14 -6.45 12.39 -11.98
CA GLU A 14 -7.10 12.75 -13.25
C GLU A 14 -8.35 11.89 -13.53
N ALA A 15 -8.35 10.64 -13.08
CA ALA A 15 -9.48 9.73 -13.23
C ALA A 15 -10.58 9.93 -12.17
N SER A 16 -10.34 10.70 -11.10
CA SER A 16 -11.28 10.81 -9.98
C SER A 16 -12.48 11.71 -10.27
N ASN A 17 -12.37 12.62 -11.26
CA ASN A 17 -13.46 13.53 -11.60
C ASN A 17 -13.36 14.07 -13.04
N ASP A 18 -14.48 14.03 -13.78
CA ASP A 18 -14.58 14.54 -15.17
C ASP A 18 -14.34 16.05 -15.29
N GLY A 19 -14.33 16.79 -14.18
CA GLY A 19 -14.03 18.23 -14.11
C GLY A 19 -12.54 18.56 -14.15
N LEU A 20 -11.65 17.56 -14.13
CA LEU A 20 -10.20 17.71 -14.12
C LEU A 20 -9.61 17.50 -15.51
N ARG A 21 -8.48 18.14 -15.78
CA ARG A 21 -7.77 17.98 -17.06
C ARG A 21 -6.77 16.83 -16.99
N ASN A 22 -6.84 15.95 -17.99
CA ASN A 22 -5.85 14.90 -18.19
C ASN A 22 -4.45 15.47 -18.48
N SER A 23 -3.43 14.75 -18.01
CA SER A 23 -2.02 15.09 -18.05
C SER A 23 -1.70 16.48 -17.52
N CYS A 24 -2.47 16.96 -16.55
CA CYS A 24 -2.35 18.29 -15.92
C CYS A 24 -2.36 18.22 -14.39
N SER A 25 -2.07 17.07 -13.79
CA SER A 25 -1.89 16.92 -12.35
C SER A 25 -0.41 16.81 -11.97
N ALA A 26 -0.06 17.30 -10.80
CA ALA A 26 1.27 17.19 -10.20
C ALA A 26 1.13 16.68 -8.76
N ALA A 27 1.71 15.52 -8.48
CA ALA A 27 1.85 14.98 -7.14
C ALA A 27 3.29 15.15 -6.65
N PHE A 28 3.49 15.65 -5.44
CA PHE A 28 4.83 15.82 -4.86
C PHE A 28 4.79 15.84 -3.34
N ALA A 29 5.91 15.48 -2.72
CA ALA A 29 6.09 15.54 -1.28
C ALA A 29 6.68 16.88 -0.83
N ILE A 30 6.23 17.38 0.32
CA ILE A 30 6.86 18.48 1.04
C ILE A 30 7.16 18.06 2.48
N GLU A 31 8.11 18.73 3.12
CA GLU A 31 8.35 18.58 4.55
C GLU A 31 7.60 19.71 5.28
N HIS A 32 6.68 19.35 6.18
CA HIS A 32 5.90 20.31 6.96
C HIS A 32 5.70 19.79 8.39
N GLU A 33 6.16 20.59 9.37
CA GLU A 33 6.18 20.24 10.80
C GLU A 33 6.92 18.92 11.11
N GLY A 34 8.03 18.65 10.42
CA GLY A 34 8.85 17.45 10.65
C GLY A 34 8.28 16.15 10.10
N ALA A 35 7.18 16.22 9.33
CA ALA A 35 6.61 15.10 8.60
C ALA A 35 6.63 15.35 7.08
N GLU A 36 6.87 14.30 6.32
CA GLU A 36 6.71 14.31 4.86
C GLU A 36 5.21 14.22 4.53
N ARG A 37 4.73 15.12 3.68
CA ARG A 37 3.31 15.30 3.37
C ARG A 37 3.06 15.27 1.87
N LEU A 38 2.01 14.57 1.43
CA LEU A 38 1.63 14.45 0.03
C LEU A 38 0.79 15.66 -0.40
N ILE A 39 1.24 16.35 -1.44
CA ILE A 39 0.53 17.48 -2.06
C ILE A 39 0.12 17.10 -3.47
N VAL A 40 -1.14 17.36 -3.79
CA VAL A 40 -1.71 17.19 -5.13
C VAL A 40 -2.12 18.56 -5.67
N VAL A 41 -1.65 18.90 -6.87
CA VAL A 41 -2.06 20.11 -7.61
C VAL A 41 -2.62 19.69 -8.95
N CYS A 42 -3.84 20.08 -9.31
CA CYS A 42 -4.45 19.68 -10.57
C CYS A 42 -5.21 20.82 -11.26
N GLU A 43 -5.16 20.82 -12.59
CA GLU A 43 -5.90 21.82 -13.38
C GLU A 43 -7.37 21.44 -13.55
N VAL A 44 -8.25 22.41 -13.34
CA VAL A 44 -9.69 22.26 -13.62
C VAL A 44 -10.01 22.58 -15.09
N GLU A 45 -11.03 21.90 -15.63
CA GLU A 45 -11.53 22.14 -16.98
C GLU A 45 -12.37 23.43 -17.05
N ARG A 46 -12.19 24.23 -18.12
CA ARG A 46 -12.93 25.49 -18.29
C ARG A 46 -14.37 25.22 -18.71
N GLY A 47 -15.33 25.82 -18.00
CA GLY A 47 -16.73 25.88 -18.44
C GLY A 47 -17.68 24.85 -17.82
N LYS A 48 -17.18 23.94 -16.97
CA LYS A 48 -18.03 23.08 -16.13
C LYS A 48 -18.30 23.77 -14.80
N ARG A 49 -19.55 23.71 -14.33
CA ARG A 49 -19.96 24.17 -13.00
C ARG A 49 -19.79 22.99 -12.05
N ASN A 50 -18.68 22.96 -11.33
CA ASN A 50 -18.36 21.88 -10.40
C ASN A 50 -18.49 22.39 -8.96
N ASP A 51 -18.92 21.52 -8.05
CA ASP A 51 -18.71 21.72 -6.62
C ASP A 51 -17.25 21.35 -6.31
N TRP A 52 -16.43 22.34 -5.99
CA TRP A 52 -15.00 22.12 -5.79
C TRP A 52 -14.68 21.30 -4.54
N ASN A 53 -15.56 21.33 -3.53
CA ASN A 53 -15.40 20.49 -2.35
C ASN A 53 -15.62 19.03 -2.72
N GLU A 54 -16.67 18.72 -3.49
CA GLU A 54 -16.94 17.36 -3.98
C GLU A 54 -15.79 16.84 -4.86
N VAL A 55 -15.20 17.71 -5.69
CA VAL A 55 -14.01 17.36 -6.50
C VAL A 55 -12.81 17.04 -5.61
N ILE A 56 -12.53 17.87 -4.61
CA ILE A 56 -11.43 17.68 -3.66
C ILE A 56 -11.61 16.38 -2.86
N ASP A 57 -12.81 16.11 -2.36
CA ASP A 57 -13.11 14.89 -1.61
C ASP A 57 -13.06 13.65 -2.50
N GLY A 58 -13.50 13.77 -3.76
CA GLY A 58 -13.30 12.73 -4.77
C GLY A 58 -11.82 12.40 -4.99
N ILE A 59 -10.97 13.43 -5.13
CA ILE A 59 -9.52 13.25 -5.26
C ILE A 59 -8.95 12.55 -4.01
N ARG A 60 -9.27 13.04 -2.82
CA ARG A 60 -8.77 12.47 -1.55
C ARG A 60 -9.18 11.00 -1.42
N ARG A 61 -10.44 10.67 -1.66
CA ARG A 61 -10.94 9.29 -1.61
C ARG A 61 -10.27 8.39 -2.64
N SER A 62 -10.20 8.79 -3.90
CA SER A 62 -9.59 7.98 -4.96
C SER A 62 -8.10 7.76 -4.73
N VAL A 63 -7.37 8.79 -4.29
CA VAL A 63 -5.94 8.66 -3.98
C VAL A 63 -5.74 7.80 -2.74
N THR A 64 -6.49 7.96 -1.66
CA THR A 64 -6.37 7.07 -0.50
C THR A 64 -6.74 5.62 -0.82
N ALA A 65 -7.79 5.38 -1.61
CA ALA A 65 -8.26 4.03 -1.92
C ALA A 65 -7.30 3.27 -2.84
N GLU A 66 -6.84 3.91 -3.93
CA GLU A 66 -5.90 3.28 -4.86
C GLU A 66 -4.50 3.28 -4.26
N HIS A 67 -4.16 4.35 -3.53
CA HIS A 67 -2.80 4.61 -3.08
C HIS A 67 -2.48 4.42 -1.59
N GLU A 68 -3.41 4.04 -0.72
CA GLU A 68 -3.17 3.89 0.73
C GLU A 68 -2.33 5.06 1.33
N LEU A 69 -2.44 6.25 0.72
CA LEU A 69 -1.61 7.41 1.01
C LEU A 69 -2.50 8.65 0.85
N PRO A 70 -3.12 9.12 1.94
CA PRO A 70 -4.02 10.25 1.87
C PRO A 70 -3.26 11.53 1.48
N PRO A 71 -3.77 12.33 0.53
CA PRO A 71 -3.24 13.67 0.30
C PRO A 71 -3.39 14.54 1.54
N ASP A 72 -2.34 15.24 1.94
CA ASP A 72 -2.36 16.24 3.02
C ASP A 72 -2.81 17.62 2.54
N ALA A 73 -2.69 17.88 1.22
CA ALA A 73 -3.30 19.04 0.57
C ALA A 73 -3.68 18.74 -0.88
N VAL A 74 -4.78 19.35 -1.31
CA VAL A 74 -5.27 19.32 -2.69
C VAL A 74 -5.51 20.76 -3.14
N VAL A 75 -4.89 21.15 -4.26
CA VAL A 75 -5.01 22.49 -4.83
C VAL A 75 -5.52 22.40 -6.26
N LEU A 76 -6.71 22.96 -6.47
CA LEU A 76 -7.30 23.12 -7.79
C LEU A 76 -6.77 24.43 -8.39
N VAL A 77 -6.20 24.38 -9.59
CA VAL A 77 -5.60 25.55 -10.23
C VAL A 77 -6.19 25.82 -11.62
N ARG A 78 -6.07 27.07 -12.08
CA ARG A 78 -6.59 27.48 -13.39
C ARG A 78 -5.94 26.68 -14.51
N SER A 79 -6.70 26.36 -15.54
CA SER A 79 -6.15 25.68 -16.70
C SER A 79 -5.00 26.46 -17.38
N GLY A 80 -3.92 25.76 -17.67
CA GLY A 80 -2.66 26.27 -18.23
C GLY A 80 -1.67 26.79 -17.19
N SER A 81 -1.84 26.45 -15.90
CA SER A 81 -1.01 26.95 -14.80
C SER A 81 -0.06 25.92 -14.19
N VAL A 82 -0.30 24.61 -14.41
CA VAL A 82 0.63 23.57 -13.94
C VAL A 82 1.88 23.60 -14.84
N PRO A 83 3.09 23.81 -14.26
CA PRO A 83 4.31 23.92 -15.06
C PRO A 83 4.65 22.65 -15.85
N LYS A 84 4.97 22.81 -17.14
CA LYS A 84 5.35 21.72 -18.04
C LYS A 84 6.61 22.04 -18.83
N THR A 85 7.37 21.00 -19.16
CA THR A 85 8.47 21.06 -20.13
C THR A 85 7.96 21.31 -21.55
N SER A 86 8.85 21.69 -22.46
CA SER A 86 8.54 21.81 -23.90
C SER A 86 8.05 20.49 -24.53
N SER A 87 8.38 19.34 -23.93
CA SER A 87 7.89 18.02 -24.34
C SER A 87 6.57 17.63 -23.66
N GLY A 88 5.93 18.52 -22.90
CA GLY A 88 4.64 18.29 -22.24
C GLY A 88 4.70 17.55 -20.90
N LYS A 89 5.89 17.15 -20.41
CA LYS A 89 6.03 16.50 -19.09
C LYS A 89 5.85 17.49 -17.95
N ILE A 90 5.16 17.08 -16.89
CA ILE A 90 4.95 17.86 -15.65
C ILE A 90 6.30 18.20 -15.00
N GLN A 91 6.51 19.48 -14.67
CA GLN A 91 7.66 19.94 -13.88
C GLN A 91 7.28 20.00 -12.40
N ARG A 92 7.30 18.84 -11.73
CA ARG A 92 6.90 18.70 -10.32
C ARG A 92 7.68 19.62 -9.38
N HIS A 93 8.99 19.79 -9.60
CA HIS A 93 9.81 20.70 -8.80
C HIS A 93 9.33 22.15 -8.92
N ALA A 94 9.05 22.62 -10.14
CA ALA A 94 8.54 23.98 -10.35
C ALA A 94 7.15 24.17 -9.75
N CYS A 95 6.30 23.13 -9.81
CA CYS A 95 4.97 23.15 -9.17
C CYS A 95 5.07 23.17 -7.64
N ARG A 96 5.97 22.37 -7.07
CA ARG A 96 6.31 22.36 -5.64
C ARG A 96 6.81 23.71 -5.16
N ASP A 97 7.74 24.32 -5.90
CA ASP A 97 8.24 25.66 -5.58
C ASP A 97 7.12 26.70 -5.65
N ALA A 98 6.24 26.61 -6.65
CA ALA A 98 5.10 27.51 -6.77
C ALA A 98 4.11 27.33 -5.60
N PHE A 99 3.87 26.11 -5.13
CA PHE A 99 3.05 25.83 -3.95
C PHE A 99 3.66 26.44 -2.69
N LEU A 100 4.94 26.17 -2.41
CA LEU A 100 5.65 26.65 -1.22
C LEU A 100 5.75 28.18 -1.17
N ASN A 101 5.83 28.84 -2.33
CA ASN A 101 5.93 30.29 -2.44
C ASN A 101 4.57 30.99 -2.64
N GLY A 102 3.44 30.26 -2.61
CA GLY A 102 2.10 30.84 -2.81
C GLY A 102 1.89 31.49 -4.18
N LYS A 103 2.50 30.93 -5.23
CA LYS A 103 2.47 31.45 -6.62
C LYS A 103 1.52 30.68 -7.55
N LEU A 104 0.78 29.69 -7.03
CA LEU A 104 -0.19 28.95 -7.83
C LEU A 104 -1.38 29.84 -8.19
N LEU A 105 -1.95 29.62 -9.38
CA LEU A 105 -3.18 30.30 -9.80
C LEU A 105 -4.39 29.53 -9.32
N GLU A 106 -4.66 29.63 -8.02
CA GLU A 106 -5.64 28.80 -7.31
C GLU A 106 -7.07 29.13 -7.69
N VAL A 107 -7.87 28.07 -7.79
CA VAL A 107 -9.33 28.10 -7.93
C VAL A 107 -9.95 27.72 -6.59
N GLU A 108 -9.45 26.63 -5.99
CA GLU A 108 -9.84 26.17 -4.65
C GLU A 108 -8.66 25.44 -4.01
N ARG A 109 -8.58 25.45 -2.67
CA ARG A 109 -7.51 24.81 -1.92
C ARG A 109 -8.08 24.14 -0.67
N TRP A 110 -7.62 22.92 -0.42
CA TRP A 110 -7.79 22.24 0.86
C TRP A 110 -6.43 21.82 1.41
N CYS A 111 -6.17 22.13 2.68
CA CYS A 111 -4.95 21.76 3.41
C CYS A 111 -5.33 21.26 4.80
N LEU A 112 -4.86 20.07 5.16
CA LEU A 112 -5.14 19.44 6.45
C LEU A 112 -4.73 20.33 7.66
N TRP A 113 -3.61 21.05 7.54
CA TRP A 113 -3.08 21.90 8.62
C TRP A 113 -3.66 23.31 8.65
N GLU A 114 -4.34 23.78 7.59
CA GLU A 114 -5.01 25.09 7.61
C GLU A 114 -6.35 24.99 8.33
N GLN A 115 -6.97 23.81 8.32
CA GLN A 115 -8.15 23.53 9.17
C GLN A 115 -7.82 23.54 10.67
N LYS A 116 -6.56 23.34 11.08
CA LYS A 116 -6.11 23.49 12.48
C LYS A 116 -6.11 24.96 12.98
N ALA A 117 -6.18 25.96 12.09
CA ALA A 117 -5.96 27.36 12.45
C ALA A 117 -7.22 28.23 12.51
N THR A 118 -8.38 27.71 12.11
CA THR A 118 -9.66 28.43 12.25
C THR A 118 -10.50 27.80 13.33
N VAL A 119 -10.68 28.53 14.43
CA VAL A 119 -11.89 28.43 15.26
C VAL A 119 -12.89 29.40 14.63
N PRO A 120 -13.92 28.98 13.88
CA PRO A 120 -15.05 29.83 13.62
C PRO A 120 -16.01 29.73 14.82
N ALA A 121 -16.44 30.90 15.29
CA ALA A 121 -17.54 31.02 16.22
C ALA A 121 -18.80 30.30 15.70
N ALA A 122 -19.63 29.83 16.64
CA ALA A 122 -20.89 29.13 16.44
C ALA A 122 -21.65 29.55 15.15
N PRO A 123 -22.12 28.61 14.32
CA PRO A 123 -22.79 28.98 13.08
C PRO A 123 -24.16 29.62 13.37
N GLN A 124 -24.29 30.89 13.00
CA GLN A 124 -25.59 31.51 12.73
C GLN A 124 -26.10 31.00 11.38
N THR A 125 -27.25 30.33 11.44
CA THR A 125 -28.27 30.14 10.40
C THR A 125 -27.90 30.55 8.97
N ALA A 126 -27.56 29.57 8.13
CA ALA A 126 -27.84 29.61 6.69
C ALA A 126 -28.00 28.18 6.15
N ASP A 127 -29.21 27.90 5.66
CA ASP A 127 -29.65 26.87 4.72
C ASP A 127 -29.23 25.41 4.94
N ARG A 128 -30.00 24.77 5.82
CA ARG A 128 -30.21 23.32 5.91
C ARG A 128 -30.95 22.83 4.66
N ASN A 129 -30.29 22.06 3.80
CA ASN A 129 -30.96 21.07 2.96
C ASN A 129 -30.03 19.87 2.79
N GLY A 130 -30.27 18.82 3.59
CA GLY A 130 -29.65 17.50 3.41
C GLY A 130 -29.06 16.81 4.64
N LEU A 131 -29.28 17.29 5.88
CA LEU A 131 -28.80 16.61 7.08
C LEU A 131 -29.82 15.56 7.56
N VAL A 132 -29.43 14.29 7.51
CA VAL A 132 -30.09 13.20 8.24
C VAL A 132 -29.68 13.34 9.70
N ASP A 133 -30.63 13.60 10.59
CA ASP A 133 -30.42 13.64 12.04
C ASP A 133 -30.12 12.21 12.49
N LEU A 134 -28.83 11.86 12.60
CA LEU A 134 -28.41 10.52 13.00
C LEU A 134 -28.71 10.36 14.50
N ASP A 135 -29.79 9.63 14.81
CA ASP A 135 -30.14 9.24 16.18
C ASP A 135 -29.11 8.22 16.69
N VAL A 136 -27.99 8.70 17.24
CA VAL A 136 -26.88 7.88 17.76
C VAL A 136 -26.93 7.84 19.29
N ASP A 137 -26.82 6.65 19.87
CA ASP A 137 -26.71 6.50 21.34
C ASP A 137 -25.42 7.19 21.84
N PRO A 138 -25.52 8.18 22.76
CA PRO A 138 -24.36 8.92 23.25
C PRO A 138 -23.26 8.04 23.86
N VAL A 139 -23.62 6.90 24.45
CA VAL A 139 -22.68 5.97 25.09
C VAL A 139 -21.89 5.20 24.03
N ILE A 140 -22.54 4.78 22.95
CA ILE A 140 -21.89 4.09 21.82
C ILE A 140 -20.97 5.06 21.09
N ALA A 141 -21.44 6.28 20.84
CA ALA A 141 -20.66 7.35 20.24
C ALA A 141 -19.35 7.58 21.00
N GLU A 142 -19.40 7.73 22.32
CA GLU A 142 -18.23 7.99 23.15
C GLU A 142 -17.20 6.85 23.10
N ILE A 143 -17.65 5.60 23.13
CA ILE A 143 -16.79 4.41 23.00
C ILE A 143 -16.12 4.35 21.62
N VAL A 144 -16.86 4.62 20.55
CA VAL A 144 -16.30 4.70 19.19
C VAL A 144 -15.24 5.79 19.11
N MET A 145 -15.53 6.98 19.63
CA MET A 145 -14.57 8.08 19.65
C MET A 145 -13.30 7.74 20.42
N GLU A 146 -13.41 6.99 21.52
CA GLU A 146 -12.26 6.53 22.30
C GLU A 146 -11.38 5.54 21.52
N GLN A 147 -11.99 4.55 20.85
CA GLN A 147 -11.24 3.60 20.02
C GLN A 147 -10.58 4.26 18.80
N VAL A 148 -11.27 5.22 18.17
CA VAL A 148 -10.69 6.02 17.09
C VAL A 148 -9.53 6.87 17.62
N ARG A 149 -9.63 7.42 18.84
CA ARG A 149 -8.52 8.19 19.45
C ARG A 149 -7.29 7.34 19.76
N GLU A 150 -7.48 6.12 20.26
CA GLU A 150 -6.37 5.20 20.56
C GLU A 150 -5.55 4.85 19.30
N VAL A 151 -6.23 4.66 18.16
CA VAL A 151 -5.58 4.31 16.90
C VAL A 151 -5.04 5.54 16.15
N ALA A 152 -5.81 6.63 16.08
CA ALA A 152 -5.43 7.83 15.34
C ALA A 152 -4.46 8.75 16.09
N LYS A 153 -4.36 8.63 17.43
CA LYS A 153 -3.46 9.37 18.32
C LYS A 153 -3.49 10.89 18.13
N GLU A 154 -2.42 11.48 17.60
CA GLU A 154 -2.32 12.93 17.40
C GLU A 154 -3.28 13.46 16.33
N ARG A 155 -3.84 12.59 15.47
CA ARG A 155 -4.78 12.93 14.40
C ARG A 155 -6.23 13.12 14.88
N SER A 156 -6.56 12.72 16.11
CA SER A 156 -7.95 12.69 16.65
C SER A 156 -8.25 13.74 17.72
N ARG A 157 -7.51 14.86 17.76
CA ARG A 157 -7.65 15.87 18.82
C ARG A 157 -9.01 16.58 18.83
N ASP A 158 -9.65 16.75 17.67
CA ASP A 158 -10.96 17.41 17.51
C ASP A 158 -11.99 16.48 16.83
N LEU A 159 -12.26 15.32 17.44
CA LEU A 159 -13.14 14.30 16.88
C LEU A 159 -14.62 14.62 17.14
N THR A 160 -15.43 14.65 16.08
CA THR A 160 -16.90 14.78 16.10
C THR A 160 -17.55 13.56 15.45
N LEU A 161 -18.88 13.43 15.56
CA LEU A 161 -19.62 12.34 14.89
C LEU A 161 -19.52 12.43 13.35
N ASP A 162 -19.40 13.63 12.80
CA ASP A 162 -19.31 13.85 11.36
C ASP A 162 -17.88 13.70 10.81
N THR A 163 -16.90 13.46 11.69
CA THR A 163 -15.49 13.35 11.28
C THR A 163 -15.30 12.13 10.38
N ASN A 164 -14.76 12.34 9.17
CA ASN A 164 -14.52 11.25 8.23
C ASN A 164 -13.23 10.50 8.60
N ILE A 165 -13.35 9.22 8.95
CA ILE A 165 -12.24 8.41 9.45
C ILE A 165 -11.23 8.03 8.35
N VAL A 166 -11.65 8.05 7.08
CA VAL A 166 -10.79 7.76 5.93
C VAL A 166 -10.13 9.04 5.42
N VAL A 167 -10.93 10.09 5.30
CA VAL A 167 -10.56 11.31 4.58
C VAL A 167 -9.93 12.32 5.53
N ASP A 168 -10.51 12.57 6.70
CA ASP A 168 -10.03 13.60 7.65
C ASP A 168 -8.98 13.06 8.62
N LEU A 169 -9.10 11.81 9.03
CA LEU A 169 -8.12 11.15 9.91
C LEU A 169 -7.05 10.38 9.15
N GLY A 170 -7.24 10.14 7.85
CA GLY A 170 -6.27 9.45 7.00
C GLY A 170 -5.94 8.04 7.49
N LEU A 171 -6.91 7.31 8.04
CA LEU A 171 -6.67 5.96 8.55
C LEU A 171 -6.52 4.97 7.41
N ASP A 172 -5.47 4.15 7.48
CA ASP A 172 -5.25 3.08 6.51
C ASP A 172 -6.16 1.86 6.77
N SER A 173 -6.16 0.90 5.84
CA SER A 173 -7.00 -0.29 5.93
C SER A 173 -6.70 -1.16 7.16
N LEU A 174 -5.46 -1.14 7.66
CA LEU A 174 -5.06 -1.91 8.85
C LEU A 174 -5.52 -1.21 10.13
N GLU A 175 -5.36 0.11 10.22
CA GLU A 175 -5.84 0.95 11.31
C GLU A 175 -7.38 0.86 11.44
N ARG A 176 -8.09 0.87 10.31
CA ARG A 176 -9.55 0.64 10.27
C ARG A 176 -9.93 -0.75 10.80
N LEU A 177 -9.19 -1.78 10.41
CA LEU A 177 -9.42 -3.16 10.87
C LEU A 177 -9.11 -3.32 12.37
N GLN A 178 -8.14 -2.57 12.90
CA GLN A 178 -7.86 -2.52 14.35
C GLN A 178 -9.02 -1.89 15.14
N ILE A 179 -9.55 -0.76 14.67
CA ILE A 179 -10.71 -0.10 15.28
C ILE A 179 -11.93 -1.03 15.25
N ALA A 180 -12.21 -1.64 14.09
CA ALA A 180 -13.30 -2.59 13.93
C ALA A 180 -13.19 -3.75 14.93
N ASN A 181 -12.04 -4.42 15.01
CA ASN A 181 -11.81 -5.52 15.94
C ASN A 181 -11.97 -5.11 17.42
N ALA A 182 -11.53 -3.91 17.79
CA ALA A 182 -11.66 -3.41 19.16
C ALA A 182 -13.14 -3.17 19.54
N LEU A 183 -13.92 -2.62 18.60
CA LEU A 183 -15.36 -2.41 18.78
C LEU A 183 -16.13 -3.73 18.80
N GLU A 184 -15.79 -4.69 17.94
CA GLU A 184 -16.35 -6.04 17.94
C GLU A 184 -16.16 -6.76 19.28
N GLN A 185 -14.97 -6.64 19.88
CA GLN A 185 -14.68 -7.19 21.21
C GLN A 185 -15.47 -6.48 22.31
N THR A 186 -15.66 -5.16 22.19
CA THR A 186 -16.34 -4.34 23.19
C THR A 186 -17.84 -4.60 23.23
N PHE A 187 -18.47 -4.75 22.06
CA PHE A 187 -19.93 -4.90 21.94
C PHE A 187 -20.39 -6.35 21.68
N GLY A 188 -19.49 -7.29 21.38
CA GLY A 188 -19.79 -8.73 21.35
C GLY A 188 -20.43 -9.23 20.05
N GLY A 189 -19.97 -8.74 18.89
CA GLY A 189 -20.45 -9.16 17.55
C GLY A 189 -19.40 -8.93 16.47
N ARG A 190 -19.81 -8.92 15.19
CA ARG A 190 -18.93 -8.64 14.04
C ARG A 190 -19.57 -7.68 13.05
N PHE A 191 -18.79 -6.76 12.50
CA PHE A 191 -19.25 -5.95 11.37
C PHE A 191 -19.26 -6.82 10.10
N PRO A 192 -20.27 -6.64 9.23
CA PRO A 192 -20.20 -7.13 7.85
C PRO A 192 -19.05 -6.45 7.08
N ASP A 193 -18.33 -7.20 6.23
CA ASP A 193 -17.14 -6.70 5.52
C ASP A 193 -17.46 -5.57 4.53
N ASP A 194 -18.67 -5.55 3.96
CA ASP A 194 -19.20 -4.49 3.11
C ASP A 194 -19.44 -3.19 3.90
N VAL A 195 -20.00 -3.31 5.10
CA VAL A 195 -20.24 -2.17 6.00
C VAL A 195 -18.92 -1.53 6.43
N LEU A 196 -17.88 -2.32 6.73
CA LEU A 196 -16.56 -1.77 7.08
C LEU A 196 -15.91 -0.96 5.96
N GLN A 197 -16.21 -1.29 4.70
CA GLN A 197 -15.67 -0.58 3.54
C GLN A 197 -16.42 0.72 3.26
N GLU A 198 -17.73 0.71 3.49
CA GLU A 198 -18.64 1.84 3.22
C GLU A 198 -18.69 2.88 4.35
N ILE A 199 -18.38 2.52 5.59
CA ILE A 199 -18.37 3.48 6.69
C ILE A 199 -17.24 4.50 6.49
N GLU A 200 -17.63 5.75 6.38
CA GLU A 200 -16.73 6.88 6.19
C GLU A 200 -16.64 7.76 7.42
N THR A 201 -17.64 7.79 8.32
CA THR A 201 -17.67 8.70 9.49
C THR A 201 -17.79 7.99 10.84
N VAL A 202 -17.39 8.69 11.91
CA VAL A 202 -17.53 8.21 13.31
C VAL A 202 -18.99 7.91 13.67
N GLY A 203 -19.93 8.72 13.21
CA GLY A 203 -21.36 8.54 13.41
C GLY A 203 -21.92 7.31 12.71
N GLU A 204 -21.46 7.02 11.50
CA GLU A 204 -21.81 5.80 10.76
C GLU A 204 -21.27 4.54 11.43
N VAL A 205 -20.06 4.59 12.02
CA VAL A 205 -19.53 3.47 12.84
C VAL A 205 -20.47 3.21 14.03
N ALA A 206 -20.89 4.26 14.73
CA ALA A 206 -21.77 4.14 15.90
C ALA A 206 -23.16 3.60 15.53
N LEU A 207 -23.69 3.97 14.37
CA LEU A 207 -24.93 3.42 13.82
C LEU A 207 -24.79 1.95 13.42
N ALA A 208 -23.69 1.59 12.77
CA ALA A 208 -23.43 0.21 12.36
C ALA A 208 -23.29 -0.74 13.56
N ILE A 209 -22.76 -0.26 14.69
CA ILE A 209 -22.74 -1.04 15.95
C ILE A 209 -24.18 -1.34 16.40
N ARG A 210 -25.05 -0.34 16.40
CA ARG A 210 -26.47 -0.52 16.77
C ARG A 210 -27.18 -1.47 15.82
N GLU A 211 -26.96 -1.33 14.51
CA GLU A 211 -27.67 -2.09 13.49
C GLU A 211 -27.21 -3.55 13.37
N HIS A 212 -25.91 -3.82 13.57
CA HIS A 212 -25.32 -5.12 13.27
C HIS A 212 -24.71 -5.87 14.46
N ILE A 213 -24.39 -5.19 15.56
CA ILE A 213 -23.65 -5.78 16.69
C ILE A 213 -24.50 -5.82 17.97
N GLY A 214 -25.16 -4.71 18.31
CA GLY A 214 -26.05 -4.55 19.46
C GLY A 214 -25.60 -3.50 20.48
N ASP A 215 -26.58 -2.93 21.19
CA ASP A 215 -26.46 -1.63 21.87
C ASP A 215 -25.81 -1.68 23.27
N ARG A 216 -25.27 -2.85 23.68
CA ARG A 216 -24.81 -3.07 25.06
C ARG A 216 -23.36 -3.57 25.11
N PRO A 217 -22.43 -2.81 25.72
CA PRO A 217 -21.06 -3.27 25.95
C PRO A 217 -21.03 -4.54 26.81
N VAL A 218 -20.18 -5.51 26.45
CA VAL A 218 -20.05 -6.76 27.20
C VAL A 218 -19.31 -6.48 28.52
N THR A 219 -20.06 -6.27 29.61
CA THR A 219 -19.46 -6.04 30.93
C THR A 219 -18.85 -7.32 31.48
N THR A 220 -17.52 -7.38 31.59
CA THR A 220 -16.78 -8.46 32.23
C THR A 220 -16.93 -8.38 33.75
N SER A 221 -18.07 -8.82 34.28
CA SER A 221 -18.22 -9.21 35.69
C SER A 221 -19.54 -9.94 35.94
N GLN A 222 -19.42 -11.21 36.34
CA GLN A 222 -20.45 -12.02 36.99
C GLN A 222 -21.75 -12.32 36.20
N SER A 223 -21.78 -13.48 35.55
CA SER A 223 -22.83 -14.48 35.82
C SER A 223 -22.55 -15.79 35.06
N ARG A 224 -22.23 -16.85 35.81
CA ARG A 224 -22.58 -18.22 35.44
C ARG A 224 -24.10 -18.28 35.36
N VAL A 225 -24.67 -17.99 34.19
CA VAL A 225 -26.04 -18.39 33.86
C VAL A 225 -25.91 -19.55 32.89
N GLU A 226 -26.69 -20.58 33.21
CA GLU A 226 -26.72 -21.90 32.61
C GLU A 226 -26.47 -21.88 31.10
N GLN A 227 -25.52 -22.71 30.67
CA GLN A 227 -25.36 -23.09 29.27
C GLN A 227 -26.64 -23.78 28.80
N GLY A 228 -27.61 -22.98 28.37
CA GLY A 228 -28.57 -23.41 27.37
C GLY A 228 -27.75 -23.93 26.20
N LYS A 229 -27.98 -25.19 25.82
CA LYS A 229 -27.38 -25.82 24.64
C LYS A 229 -27.29 -24.78 23.52
N PRO A 230 -26.12 -24.60 22.86
CA PRO A 230 -26.00 -23.60 21.81
C PRO A 230 -27.12 -23.86 20.81
N THR A 231 -28.11 -22.98 20.78
CA THR A 231 -29.07 -22.94 19.69
C THR A 231 -28.19 -22.66 18.50
N ARG A 232 -28.01 -23.69 17.68
CA ARG A 232 -27.23 -23.70 16.45
C ARG A 232 -27.52 -22.37 15.76
N ARG A 233 -26.62 -21.38 15.86
CA ARG A 233 -26.74 -20.14 15.07
C ARG A 233 -27.01 -20.67 13.66
N SER A 234 -28.16 -20.30 13.08
CA SER A 234 -28.39 -20.57 11.67
C SER A 234 -27.12 -20.09 11.00
N LEU A 235 -26.39 -21.00 10.34
CA LEU A 235 -25.22 -20.64 9.57
C LEU A 235 -25.74 -19.59 8.59
N GLN A 236 -25.52 -18.31 8.90
CA GLN A 236 -25.72 -17.26 7.92
C GLN A 236 -24.85 -17.69 6.75
N GLU A 237 -25.47 -17.70 5.57
CA GLU A 237 -24.82 -18.16 4.36
C GLU A 237 -23.56 -17.31 4.20
N ILE A 238 -22.39 -17.96 4.20
CA ILE A 238 -21.13 -17.26 3.99
C ILE A 238 -21.26 -16.55 2.63
N PRO A 239 -20.88 -15.26 2.48
CA PRO A 239 -20.97 -14.60 1.19
C PRO A 239 -20.06 -15.28 0.18
N GLU A 240 -20.51 -15.41 -1.07
CA GLU A 240 -19.77 -16.10 -2.12
C GLU A 240 -18.34 -15.55 -2.31
N SER A 241 -18.12 -14.24 -2.12
CA SER A 241 -16.79 -13.62 -2.22
C SER A 241 -15.75 -14.17 -1.24
N PHE A 242 -16.15 -14.84 -0.16
CA PHE A 242 -15.25 -15.33 0.88
C PHE A 242 -14.74 -16.75 0.61
N TYR A 243 -15.36 -17.48 -0.31
CA TYR A 243 -14.98 -18.87 -0.62
C TYR A 243 -15.03 -19.22 -2.10
N LEU A 244 -15.75 -18.47 -2.93
CA LEU A 244 -15.65 -18.55 -4.38
C LEU A 244 -14.58 -17.56 -4.86
N VAL A 245 -13.42 -18.11 -5.22
CA VAL A 245 -12.29 -17.34 -5.78
C VAL A 245 -12.71 -16.43 -6.93
N THR A 246 -13.67 -16.87 -7.76
CA THR A 246 -14.16 -16.10 -8.90
C THR A 246 -14.94 -14.84 -8.52
N LYS A 247 -15.36 -14.72 -7.25
CA LYS A 247 -16.11 -13.60 -6.68
C LYS A 247 -15.25 -12.75 -5.75
N MET A 248 -14.01 -13.14 -5.48
CA MET A 248 -13.07 -12.35 -4.68
C MET A 248 -12.74 -11.03 -5.42
N PRO A 249 -12.74 -9.87 -4.73
CA PRO A 249 -12.47 -8.57 -5.35
C PRO A 249 -11.15 -8.54 -6.14
N GLU A 250 -10.11 -9.20 -5.64
CA GLU A 250 -8.79 -9.27 -6.26
C GLU A 250 -8.84 -10.02 -7.59
N TYR A 251 -9.58 -11.13 -7.64
CA TYR A 251 -9.76 -11.90 -8.86
C TYR A 251 -10.58 -11.12 -9.89
N VAL A 252 -11.67 -10.47 -9.46
CA VAL A 252 -12.48 -9.62 -10.34
C VAL A 252 -11.64 -8.47 -10.93
N ARG A 253 -10.80 -7.83 -10.11
CA ARG A 253 -9.86 -6.79 -10.56
C ARG A 253 -8.83 -7.35 -11.56
N LEU A 254 -8.25 -8.51 -11.29
CA LEU A 254 -7.31 -9.17 -12.21
C LEU A 254 -7.97 -9.45 -13.57
N GLN A 255 -9.20 -9.97 -13.57
CA GLN A 255 -9.96 -10.22 -14.80
C GLN A 255 -10.28 -8.93 -15.55
N ARG A 256 -10.64 -7.85 -14.85
CA ARG A 256 -10.83 -6.54 -15.48
C ARG A 256 -9.53 -6.05 -16.15
N ASN A 257 -8.40 -6.12 -15.44
CA ASN A 257 -7.11 -5.69 -15.99
C ASN A 257 -6.71 -6.51 -17.22
N ARG A 258 -6.95 -7.82 -17.19
CA ARG A 258 -6.67 -8.70 -18.33
C ARG A 258 -7.53 -8.37 -19.54
N HIS A 259 -8.84 -8.15 -19.35
CA HIS A 259 -9.72 -7.70 -20.43
C HIS A 259 -9.28 -6.35 -21.02
N LEU A 260 -8.80 -5.42 -20.21
CA LEU A 260 -8.28 -4.14 -20.69
C LEU A 260 -7.05 -4.34 -21.58
N ILE A 261 -6.11 -5.22 -21.21
CA ILE A 261 -4.94 -5.55 -22.03
C ILE A 261 -5.38 -6.21 -23.35
N GLU A 262 -6.26 -7.22 -23.28
CA GLU A 262 -6.78 -7.92 -24.46
C GLU A 262 -7.49 -6.97 -25.43
N ALA A 263 -8.25 -5.99 -24.91
CA ALA A 263 -8.94 -4.97 -25.70
C ALA A 263 -7.97 -4.04 -26.47
N THR A 264 -6.72 -3.90 -26.05
CA THR A 264 -5.70 -3.14 -26.81
C THR A 264 -5.20 -3.88 -28.06
N GLY A 265 -5.56 -5.15 -28.24
CA GLY A 265 -5.02 -6.02 -29.28
C GLY A 265 -3.58 -6.48 -29.03
N THR A 266 -3.00 -6.10 -27.88
CA THR A 266 -1.67 -6.55 -27.45
C THR A 266 -1.79 -7.97 -26.92
N ARG A 267 -0.87 -8.86 -27.30
CA ARG A 267 -0.78 -10.19 -26.68
C ARG A 267 -0.45 -10.03 -25.20
N ASP A 268 -0.99 -10.91 -24.36
CA ASP A 268 -0.66 -10.93 -22.94
C ASP A 268 0.87 -10.99 -22.77
N PRO A 269 1.50 -9.92 -22.23
CA PRO A 269 2.94 -9.91 -22.01
C PRO A 269 3.32 -10.86 -20.87
N PHE A 270 2.36 -11.24 -20.04
CA PHE A 270 2.53 -12.21 -18.99
C PHE A 270 2.27 -13.62 -19.55
N PHE A 271 2.98 -14.62 -19.03
CA PHE A 271 2.79 -16.05 -19.38
C PHE A 271 3.10 -16.43 -20.85
N SER A 272 4.01 -15.70 -21.51
CA SER A 272 4.57 -16.19 -22.78
C SER A 272 5.24 -17.55 -22.59
N VAL A 273 4.80 -18.55 -23.37
CA VAL A 273 5.31 -19.93 -23.28
C VAL A 273 6.53 -20.08 -24.18
N HIS A 274 7.63 -20.53 -23.59
CA HIS A 274 8.87 -20.86 -24.29
C HIS A 274 8.95 -22.38 -24.46
N GLU A 275 8.99 -22.86 -25.71
CA GLU A 275 8.93 -24.29 -26.04
C GLU A 275 10.28 -25.01 -25.87
N GLU A 276 11.38 -24.25 -25.87
CA GLU A 276 12.75 -24.75 -25.82
C GLU A 276 13.56 -23.98 -24.75
N LEU A 277 14.82 -24.40 -24.54
CA LEU A 277 15.79 -23.67 -23.72
C LEU A 277 15.87 -22.20 -24.14
N ILE A 278 15.85 -21.29 -23.15
CA ILE A 278 16.07 -19.87 -23.37
C ILE A 278 17.58 -19.57 -23.31
N ALA A 279 18.19 -19.40 -24.49
CA ALA A 279 19.59 -19.01 -24.64
C ALA A 279 19.68 -17.64 -25.32
N ASP A 280 20.60 -17.47 -26.27
CA ASP A 280 20.63 -16.34 -27.21
C ASP A 280 19.40 -16.33 -28.14
N THR A 281 18.76 -17.48 -28.31
CA THR A 281 17.51 -17.66 -29.03
C THR A 281 16.48 -18.40 -28.17
N THR A 282 15.21 -18.31 -28.58
CA THR A 282 14.10 -19.03 -27.97
C THR A 282 13.02 -19.34 -29.01
N VAL A 283 12.15 -20.30 -28.72
CA VAL A 283 10.95 -20.60 -29.50
C VAL A 283 9.71 -20.21 -28.70
N ILE A 284 8.83 -19.38 -29.27
CA ILE A 284 7.52 -19.02 -28.70
C ILE A 284 6.46 -19.34 -29.75
N GLY A 285 5.59 -20.30 -29.46
CA GLY A 285 4.69 -20.90 -30.45
C GLY A 285 5.51 -21.58 -31.56
N ASP A 286 5.24 -21.25 -32.81
CA ASP A 286 5.94 -21.78 -33.99
C ASP A 286 7.12 -20.90 -34.45
N ARG A 287 7.48 -19.86 -33.67
CA ARG A 287 8.44 -18.84 -34.08
C ARG A 287 9.73 -18.91 -33.27
N ARG A 288 10.86 -18.98 -33.99
CA ARG A 288 12.19 -18.76 -33.42
C ARG A 288 12.47 -17.26 -33.33
N LEU A 289 12.91 -16.81 -32.15
CA LEU A 289 13.19 -15.42 -31.81
C LEU A 289 14.59 -15.29 -31.21
N ILE A 290 15.19 -14.11 -31.35
CA ILE A 290 16.40 -13.74 -30.59
C ILE A 290 15.95 -13.30 -29.19
N SER A 291 16.60 -13.81 -28.15
CA SER A 291 16.22 -13.57 -26.77
C SER A 291 17.07 -12.46 -26.15
N PHE A 292 16.42 -11.34 -25.80
CA PHE A 292 16.97 -10.30 -24.93
C PHE A 292 16.23 -10.24 -23.58
N ALA A 293 15.46 -11.29 -23.26
CA ALA A 293 14.52 -11.32 -22.15
C ALA A 293 14.87 -12.41 -21.12
N SER A 294 16.15 -12.82 -21.05
CA SER A 294 16.62 -13.82 -20.09
C SER A 294 17.80 -13.32 -19.27
N TYR A 295 18.00 -13.92 -18.09
CA TYR A 295 19.17 -13.70 -17.24
C TYR A 295 20.26 -14.75 -17.44
N ASN A 296 20.24 -15.48 -18.56
CA ASN A 296 21.23 -16.50 -18.89
C ASN A 296 22.52 -15.87 -19.49
N TYR A 297 23.11 -14.93 -18.76
CA TYR A 297 24.19 -14.05 -19.26
C TYR A 297 25.42 -14.81 -19.79
N LEU A 298 25.75 -15.94 -19.15
CA LEU A 298 26.91 -16.77 -19.51
C LEU A 298 26.53 -17.99 -20.36
N GLY A 299 25.26 -18.16 -20.72
CA GLY A 299 24.79 -19.34 -21.46
C GLY A 299 24.84 -20.66 -20.68
N LEU A 300 24.93 -20.60 -19.34
CA LEU A 300 25.10 -21.79 -18.50
C LEU A 300 23.82 -22.62 -18.33
N SER A 301 22.62 -22.04 -18.51
CA SER A 301 21.33 -22.72 -18.28
C SER A 301 21.02 -23.90 -19.21
N GLY A 302 21.94 -24.26 -20.11
CA GLY A 302 21.88 -25.52 -20.86
C GLY A 302 23.27 -26.06 -21.22
N HIS A 303 24.32 -25.59 -20.52
CA HIS A 303 25.68 -26.02 -20.81
C HIS A 303 25.83 -27.53 -20.54
N PRO A 304 26.49 -28.30 -21.43
CA PRO A 304 26.56 -29.77 -21.30
C PRO A 304 27.09 -30.25 -19.94
N GLU A 305 28.11 -29.59 -19.40
CA GLU A 305 28.68 -29.93 -18.08
C GLU A 305 27.71 -29.65 -16.92
N VAL A 306 26.95 -28.55 -16.99
CA VAL A 306 25.97 -28.20 -15.96
C VAL A 306 24.81 -29.21 -15.96
N ASN A 307 24.31 -29.53 -17.15
CA ASN A 307 23.25 -30.52 -17.32
C ASN A 307 23.70 -31.91 -16.85
N GLN A 308 24.95 -32.29 -17.12
CA GLN A 308 25.50 -33.56 -16.69
C GLN A 308 25.65 -33.61 -15.15
N GLY A 309 26.18 -32.56 -14.52
CA GLY A 309 26.26 -32.48 -13.06
C GLY A 309 24.89 -32.55 -12.37
N ALA A 310 23.86 -31.92 -12.96
CA ALA A 310 22.49 -32.02 -12.45
C ALA A 310 21.94 -33.46 -12.54
N LYS A 311 22.16 -34.17 -13.65
CA LYS A 311 21.73 -35.56 -13.81
C LYS A 311 22.41 -36.48 -12.79
N GLU A 312 23.72 -36.32 -12.60
CA GLU A 312 24.48 -37.10 -11.63
C GLU A 312 24.02 -36.83 -10.19
N ALA A 313 23.68 -35.58 -9.86
CA ALA A 313 23.10 -35.23 -8.57
C ALA A 313 21.73 -35.90 -8.37
N ILE A 314 20.88 -35.94 -9.40
CA ILE A 314 19.58 -36.63 -9.36
C ILE A 314 19.78 -38.13 -9.15
N ASP A 315 20.68 -38.77 -9.91
CA ASP A 315 20.95 -40.21 -9.78
C ASP A 315 21.46 -40.58 -8.39
N ARG A 316 22.25 -39.70 -7.76
CA ARG A 316 22.85 -39.94 -6.44
C ARG A 316 21.95 -39.57 -5.26
N TYR A 317 21.30 -38.41 -5.32
CA TYR A 317 20.60 -37.81 -4.18
C TYR A 317 19.07 -37.81 -4.35
N GLY A 318 18.56 -38.14 -5.53
CA GLY A 318 17.15 -38.00 -5.88
C GLY A 318 16.76 -36.57 -6.24
N THR A 319 15.46 -36.34 -6.44
CA THR A 319 14.90 -35.06 -6.89
C THR A 319 14.47 -34.14 -5.73
N SER A 320 14.58 -34.60 -4.49
CA SER A 320 14.16 -33.83 -3.32
C SER A 320 14.97 -34.21 -2.09
N VAL A 321 15.17 -33.23 -1.21
CA VAL A 321 15.76 -33.43 0.12
C VAL A 321 14.71 -33.79 1.18
N SER A 322 13.40 -33.67 0.86
CA SER A 322 12.24 -34.02 1.68
C SER A 322 12.16 -33.43 3.09
N ALA A 323 13.00 -32.44 3.43
CA ALA A 323 13.00 -31.73 4.70
C ALA A 323 13.80 -30.42 4.60
N SER A 324 13.70 -29.56 5.62
CA SER A 324 14.57 -28.39 5.76
C SER A 324 16.01 -28.79 6.09
N ARG A 325 16.97 -27.94 5.71
CA ARG A 325 18.41 -28.15 5.99
C ARG A 325 18.68 -28.38 7.48
N LEU A 326 18.02 -27.63 8.36
CA LEU A 326 18.21 -27.68 9.81
C LEU A 326 17.89 -29.05 10.43
N VAL A 327 17.01 -29.85 9.80
CA VAL A 327 16.53 -31.11 10.37
C VAL A 327 17.19 -32.31 9.68
N SER A 328 16.77 -32.62 8.46
CA SER A 328 17.23 -33.82 7.72
C SER A 328 17.40 -33.59 6.22
N GLY A 329 17.23 -32.35 5.77
CA GLY A 329 17.37 -31.95 4.37
C GLY A 329 18.81 -31.69 3.94
N GLU A 330 19.74 -31.53 4.89
CA GLU A 330 21.15 -31.30 4.56
C GLU A 330 21.75 -32.49 3.78
N LYS A 331 22.40 -32.18 2.67
CA LYS A 331 23.16 -33.15 1.86
C LYS A 331 24.57 -32.61 1.64
N ARG A 332 25.52 -33.51 1.45
CA ARG A 332 26.93 -33.18 1.20
C ARG A 332 27.14 -32.14 0.10
N ILE A 333 26.36 -32.21 -0.98
CA ILE A 333 26.45 -31.28 -2.12
C ILE A 333 26.18 -29.80 -1.72
N HIS A 334 25.40 -29.54 -0.66
CA HIS A 334 25.16 -28.17 -0.20
C HIS A 334 26.44 -27.57 0.41
N ARG A 335 27.13 -28.31 1.29
CA ARG A 335 28.41 -27.85 1.86
C ARG A 335 29.52 -27.78 0.82
N GLU A 336 29.52 -28.67 -0.17
CA GLU A 336 30.46 -28.58 -1.31
C GLU A 336 30.22 -27.32 -2.14
N LEU A 337 28.95 -26.98 -2.43
CA LEU A 337 28.58 -25.74 -3.11
C LEU A 337 28.97 -24.51 -2.27
N GLU A 338 28.63 -24.49 -0.99
CA GLU A 338 28.96 -23.39 -0.07
C GLU A 338 30.48 -23.17 0.04
N GLY A 339 31.26 -24.24 0.16
CA GLY A 339 32.72 -24.16 0.15
C GLY A 339 33.28 -23.63 -1.16
N ALA A 340 32.77 -24.11 -2.31
CA ALA A 340 33.21 -23.63 -3.62
C ALA A 340 32.85 -22.15 -3.84
N LEU A 341 31.66 -21.71 -3.39
CA LEU A 341 31.26 -20.31 -3.44
C LEU A 341 32.12 -19.43 -2.51
N ALA A 342 32.42 -19.92 -1.30
CA ALA A 342 33.29 -19.21 -0.35
C ALA A 342 34.69 -19.01 -0.94
N GLU A 343 35.27 -20.04 -1.55
CA GLU A 343 36.56 -19.95 -2.26
C GLU A 343 36.47 -18.98 -3.45
N PHE A 344 35.42 -19.08 -4.27
CA PHE A 344 35.24 -18.22 -5.45
C PHE A 344 35.11 -16.74 -5.10
N PHE A 345 34.36 -16.41 -4.05
CA PHE A 345 34.17 -15.02 -3.60
C PHE A 345 35.27 -14.52 -2.65
N GLY A 346 36.14 -15.41 -2.16
CA GLY A 346 37.14 -15.07 -1.14
C GLY A 346 36.54 -14.76 0.23
N LEU A 347 35.48 -15.47 0.62
CA LEU A 347 34.76 -15.32 1.89
C LEU A 347 35.12 -16.44 2.87
N GLU A 348 34.90 -16.20 4.17
CA GLU A 348 35.15 -17.20 5.22
C GLU A 348 34.14 -18.35 5.21
N ASP A 349 32.86 -18.06 4.92
CA ASP A 349 31.80 -19.06 4.78
C ASP A 349 30.67 -18.50 3.89
N VAL A 350 29.82 -19.39 3.39
CA VAL A 350 28.63 -19.06 2.59
C VAL A 350 27.45 -19.90 3.06
N ILE A 351 26.28 -19.27 3.10
CA ILE A 351 24.99 -19.96 3.30
C ILE A 351 24.13 -19.84 2.04
N THR A 352 23.63 -20.99 1.57
CA THR A 352 22.77 -21.07 0.40
C THR A 352 21.28 -21.07 0.76
N PHE A 353 20.49 -20.38 -0.06
CA PHE A 353 19.04 -20.30 0.03
C PHE A 353 18.40 -20.76 -1.30
N PRO A 354 17.12 -21.19 -1.30
CA PRO A 354 16.44 -21.68 -2.50
C PRO A 354 16.26 -20.64 -3.62
N GLY A 355 16.41 -19.34 -3.35
CA GLY A 355 16.32 -18.29 -4.36
C GLY A 355 16.64 -16.90 -3.82
N GLY A 356 17.02 -15.98 -4.72
CA GLY A 356 17.50 -14.65 -4.34
C GLY A 356 16.46 -13.77 -3.62
N HIS A 357 15.17 -13.99 -3.86
CA HIS A 357 14.11 -13.31 -3.09
C HIS A 357 14.18 -13.71 -1.62
N ALA A 358 14.12 -15.02 -1.35
CA ALA A 358 14.17 -15.59 -0.01
C ALA A 358 15.49 -15.24 0.70
N THR A 359 16.61 -15.15 -0.02
CA THR A 359 17.89 -14.71 0.54
C THR A 359 17.77 -13.31 1.14
N ASN A 360 17.37 -12.30 0.36
CA ASN A 360 17.29 -10.93 0.84
C ASN A 360 16.24 -10.77 1.95
N GLU A 361 15.06 -11.35 1.74
CA GLU A 361 13.96 -11.29 2.68
C GLU A 361 14.34 -11.86 4.05
N THR A 362 14.91 -13.08 4.06
CA THR A 362 15.30 -13.78 5.29
C THR A 362 16.49 -13.12 5.96
N VAL A 363 17.56 -12.83 5.22
CA VAL A 363 18.81 -12.32 5.79
C VAL A 363 18.58 -10.93 6.40
N ILE A 364 17.94 -10.02 5.67
CA ILE A 364 17.66 -8.67 6.18
C ILE A 364 16.64 -8.75 7.33
N GLY A 365 15.58 -9.56 7.16
CA GLY A 365 14.53 -9.72 8.16
C GLY A 365 15.01 -10.27 9.51
N HIS A 366 16.13 -11.02 9.54
CA HIS A 366 16.66 -11.62 10.77
C HIS A 366 17.90 -10.94 11.33
N LEU A 367 18.68 -10.22 10.50
CA LEU A 367 19.88 -9.53 10.97
C LEU A 367 19.58 -8.22 11.69
N PHE A 368 18.45 -7.57 11.37
CA PHE A 368 18.08 -6.25 11.89
C PHE A 368 16.76 -6.29 12.67
N GLY A 369 16.51 -5.27 13.50
CA GLY A 369 15.34 -5.14 14.37
C GLY A 369 14.87 -3.70 14.57
N PRO A 370 13.82 -3.46 15.40
CA PRO A 370 13.22 -2.14 15.64
C PRO A 370 14.12 -1.00 16.17
N GLY A 371 15.38 -1.28 16.52
CA GLY A 371 16.38 -0.28 16.92
C GLY A 371 17.40 0.09 15.83
N ASP A 372 17.33 -0.57 14.67
CA ASP A 372 18.29 -0.39 13.59
C ASP A 372 17.72 0.54 12.50
N LEU A 373 18.63 1.09 11.68
CA LEU A 373 18.30 1.88 10.50
C LEU A 373 18.75 1.13 9.23
N ILE A 374 17.80 0.89 8.32
CA ILE A 374 18.06 0.35 6.99
C ILE A 374 17.91 1.48 5.98
N LEU A 375 19.05 1.96 5.47
CA LEU A 375 19.11 2.84 4.31
C LEU A 375 19.20 2.03 3.04
N HIS A 376 18.36 2.34 2.05
CA HIS A 376 18.40 1.66 0.76
C HIS A 376 18.14 2.61 -0.40
N ASP A 377 18.65 2.25 -1.57
CA ASP A 377 18.40 2.99 -2.80
C ASP A 377 16.91 2.95 -3.17
N ALA A 378 16.38 4.04 -3.72
CA ALA A 378 14.98 4.15 -4.13
C ALA A 378 14.55 3.07 -5.13
N LEU A 379 15.47 2.56 -5.95
CA LEU A 379 15.24 1.50 -6.93
C LEU A 379 15.78 0.13 -6.48
N ALA A 380 16.07 -0.03 -5.19
CA ALA A 380 16.44 -1.33 -4.65
C ALA A 380 15.38 -2.40 -4.97
N HIS A 381 15.83 -3.60 -5.32
CA HIS A 381 14.95 -4.70 -5.69
C HIS A 381 13.92 -5.00 -4.59
N ASN A 382 12.68 -5.34 -4.96
CA ASN A 382 11.57 -5.49 -4.00
C ASN A 382 11.89 -6.46 -2.85
N SER A 383 12.66 -7.53 -3.08
CA SER A 383 13.04 -8.46 -2.00
C SER A 383 13.86 -7.83 -0.87
N ILE A 384 14.66 -6.79 -1.17
CA ILE A 384 15.38 -6.01 -0.14
C ILE A 384 14.37 -5.23 0.71
N ILE A 385 13.35 -4.66 0.06
CA ILE A 385 12.31 -3.87 0.72
C ILE A 385 11.46 -4.76 1.62
N GLN A 386 11.05 -5.94 1.15
CA GLN A 386 10.31 -6.91 1.95
C GLN A 386 11.12 -7.35 3.16
N GLY A 387 12.41 -7.68 2.99
CA GLY A 387 13.29 -8.01 4.11
C GLY A 387 13.41 -6.87 5.14
N ALA A 388 13.55 -5.62 4.67
CA ALA A 388 13.59 -4.47 5.56
C ALA A 388 12.27 -4.27 6.32
N MET A 389 11.12 -4.49 5.69
CA MET A 389 9.81 -4.45 6.35
C MET A 389 9.69 -5.54 7.42
N LEU A 390 10.07 -6.78 7.10
CA LEU A 390 10.00 -7.91 8.02
C LEU A 390 10.91 -7.74 9.24
N SER A 391 12.04 -7.05 9.08
CA SER A 391 12.95 -6.78 10.20
C SER A 391 12.34 -5.89 11.29
N GLY A 392 11.33 -5.08 10.95
CA GLY A 392 10.79 -4.05 11.84
C GLY A 392 11.73 -2.86 12.07
N ALA A 393 12.92 -2.84 11.47
CA ALA A 393 13.86 -1.72 11.54
C ALA A 393 13.29 -0.45 10.89
N ARG A 394 13.80 0.72 11.31
CA ARG A 394 13.46 1.97 10.63
C ARG A 394 14.04 1.92 9.23
N ARG A 395 13.19 2.03 8.21
CA ARG A 395 13.61 2.05 6.80
C ARG A 395 13.56 3.47 6.24
N ARG A 396 14.61 3.91 5.54
CA ARG A 396 14.61 5.18 4.80
C ARG A 396 15.24 5.00 3.41
N ALA A 397 14.50 5.41 2.37
CA ALA A 397 15.01 5.41 1.01
C ALA A 397 15.90 6.63 0.77
N PHE A 398 16.90 6.51 -0.10
CA PHE A 398 17.64 7.64 -0.66
C PHE A 398 17.53 7.65 -2.19
N GLU A 399 17.75 8.82 -2.80
CA GLU A 399 17.66 9.00 -4.25
C GLU A 399 18.59 8.05 -5.01
N HIS A 400 18.11 7.50 -6.12
CA HIS A 400 18.83 6.49 -6.88
C HIS A 400 20.25 6.93 -7.26
N ASN A 401 21.25 6.12 -6.89
CA ASN A 401 22.66 6.34 -7.16
C ASN A 401 23.23 7.68 -6.61
N SER A 402 22.57 8.26 -5.61
CA SER A 402 23.00 9.53 -4.99
C SER A 402 23.74 9.26 -3.68
N TRP A 403 25.05 8.98 -3.79
CA TRP A 403 25.87 8.69 -2.61
C TRP A 403 25.97 9.91 -1.67
N GLN A 404 25.87 11.14 -2.18
CA GLN A 404 25.87 12.35 -1.37
C GLN A 404 24.63 12.43 -0.48
N LYS A 405 23.47 11.99 -0.99
CA LYS A 405 22.24 11.94 -0.18
C LYS A 405 22.31 10.84 0.87
N LEU A 406 22.87 9.70 0.53
CA LEU A 406 23.17 8.64 1.50
C LEU A 406 24.09 9.15 2.62
N ASP A 407 25.19 9.82 2.27
CA ASP A 407 26.17 10.36 3.22
C ASP A 407 25.58 11.47 4.11
N GLN A 408 24.76 12.35 3.54
CA GLN A 408 24.01 13.36 4.28
C GLN A 408 23.11 12.72 5.34
N ILE A 409 22.29 11.73 4.96
CA ILE A 409 21.39 11.04 5.89
C ILE A 409 22.21 10.33 6.98
N LEU A 410 23.29 9.64 6.62
CA LEU A 410 24.16 8.97 7.59
C LEU A 410 24.78 9.96 8.57
N THR A 411 25.22 11.13 8.10
CA THR A 411 25.80 12.17 8.96
C THR A 411 24.77 12.73 9.94
N GLU A 412 23.53 12.91 9.49
CA GLU A 412 22.45 13.50 10.29
C GLU A 412 21.92 12.54 11.37
N ILE A 413 21.61 11.29 11.03
CA ILE A 413 20.79 10.43 11.90
C ILE A 413 21.46 9.13 12.35
N ARG A 414 22.68 8.78 11.88
CA ARG A 414 23.31 7.49 12.23
C ARG A 414 23.46 7.30 13.74
N GLY A 415 23.72 8.37 14.50
CA GLY A 415 23.89 8.31 15.96
C GLY A 415 22.61 8.02 16.75
N GLU A 416 21.43 8.06 16.10
CA GLU A 416 20.13 7.80 16.73
C GLU A 416 19.76 6.31 16.73
N TYR A 417 20.52 5.48 16.02
CA TYR A 417 20.29 4.04 15.86
C TYR A 417 21.50 3.23 16.35
N ARG A 418 21.28 1.93 16.59
CA ARG A 418 22.30 1.01 17.12
C ARG A 418 23.49 0.79 16.17
#